data_AF-A0A832R5H4-F1
#
_entry.id   AF-A0A832R5H4-F1
#
_cell.length_a   1.000
_cell.length_b   1.000
_cell.length_c   1.000
_cell.angle_alpha   90.00
_cell.angle_beta   90.00
_cell.angle_gamma   90.00
#
_symmetry.space_group_name_H-M   'P 1'
#
loop_
_entity.id
_entity.type
_entity.pdbx_description
1 polymer ?
#
loop_
_entity_poly.entity_id
_entity_poly.type
_entity_poly.pdbx_seq_one_letter_code
_entity_poly.pdbx_strand_id
1 'polypeptide(L)' 'MISNLYDMVLSEVEAPLLAAVMQKARSNQSTAARMLGLNRGTLRKKLRQHGLL' A
#
# COMPACT_ATOMS: atom_id res chain seq x y z
N MET A 1 -15.95 -21.62 9.48
CA MET A 1 -14.83 -20.89 10.10
C MET A 1 -14.55 -19.70 9.18
N ILE A 2 -14.49 -18.47 9.68
CA ILE A 2 -14.30 -17.27 8.83
C ILE A 2 -12.84 -17.22 8.37
N SER A 3 -12.50 -17.97 7.34
CA SER A 3 -11.25 -17.82 6.60
C SER A 3 -11.38 -16.57 5.74
N ASN A 4 -10.39 -15.68 5.73
CA ASN A 4 -10.26 -14.50 4.85
C ASN A 4 -10.84 -13.17 5.36
N LEU A 5 -11.39 -13.08 6.59
CA LEU A 5 -11.80 -11.76 7.13
C LEU A 5 -10.59 -10.83 7.30
N TYR A 6 -9.45 -11.36 7.75
CA TYR A 6 -8.21 -10.59 7.85
C TYR A 6 -7.79 -10.04 6.50
N ASP A 7 -7.77 -10.87 5.46
CA ASP A 7 -7.37 -10.44 4.11
C ASP A 7 -8.35 -9.44 3.50
N MET A 8 -9.66 -9.63 3.73
CA MET A 8 -10.69 -8.68 3.33
C MET A 8 -10.46 -7.31 3.97
N VAL A 9 -10.35 -7.26 5.31
CA VAL A 9 -10.13 -6.00 6.04
C VAL A 9 -8.80 -5.37 5.62
N LEU A 10 -7.74 -6.16 5.49
CA LEU A 10 -6.43 -5.66 5.08
C LEU A 10 -6.49 -5.05 3.67
N SER A 11 -7.18 -5.68 2.73
CA SER A 11 -7.31 -5.17 1.36
C SER A 11 -8.06 -3.82 1.31
N GLU A 12 -9.17 -3.72 2.04
CA GLU A 12 -9.99 -2.50 2.11
C GLU A 12 -9.25 -1.32 2.75
N VAL A 13 -8.34 -1.58 3.70
CA VAL A 13 -7.57 -0.52 4.38
C VAL A 13 -6.28 -0.18 3.62
N GLU A 14 -5.61 -1.19 3.07
CA GLU A 14 -4.29 -1.01 2.49
C GLU A 14 -4.32 -0.23 1.17
N ALA A 15 -5.27 -0.50 0.27
CA ALA A 15 -5.37 0.21 -1.00
C ALA A 15 -5.54 1.74 -0.83
N PRO A 16 -6.51 2.26 -0.04
CA PRO A 16 -6.65 3.70 0.16
C PRO A 16 -5.47 4.31 0.92
N LEU A 17 -4.87 3.59 1.89
CA LEU A 17 -3.66 4.07 2.59
C LEU A 17 -2.50 4.29 1.60
N LEU A 18 -2.25 3.32 0.73
CA LEU A 18 -1.19 3.42 -0.28
C LEU A 18 -1.46 4.56 -1.27
N ALA A 19 -2.69 4.71 -1.74
CA ALA A 19 -3.08 5.79 -2.64
C ALA A 19 -2.87 7.17 -2.00
N ALA A 20 -3.33 7.35 -0.75
CA ALA A 20 -3.19 8.61 -0.03
C ALA A 20 -1.72 8.98 0.22
N VAL A 21 -0.88 8.01 0.59
CA VAL A 21 0.56 8.27 0.78
C VAL A 21 1.25 8.55 -0.56
N MET A 22 0.93 7.83 -1.63
CA MET A 22 1.48 8.10 -2.95
C MET A 22 1.10 9.50 -3.44
N GLN A 23 -0.14 9.93 -3.23
CA GLN A 23 -0.58 11.30 -3.53
C GLN A 23 0.23 12.32 -2.70
N LYS A 24 0.37 12.09 -1.38
CA LYS A 24 1.14 12.98 -0.48
C LYS A 24 2.63 13.04 -0.87
N ALA A 25 3.19 11.93 -1.33
CA ALA A 25 4.56 11.82 -1.82
C ALA A 25 4.72 12.27 -3.29
N ARG A 26 3.65 12.78 -3.93
CA ARG A 26 3.64 13.19 -5.35
C ARG A 26 4.18 12.09 -6.28
N SER A 27 3.68 10.88 -6.08
CA SER A 27 4.08 9.65 -6.79
C SER A 27 5.54 9.21 -6.62
N ASN A 28 6.30 9.84 -5.72
CA ASN A 28 7.66 9.42 -5.40
C ASN A 28 7.66 8.21 -4.45
N GLN A 29 7.88 7.02 -5.00
CA GLN A 29 7.88 5.76 -4.24
C GLN A 29 8.95 5.71 -3.12
N SER A 30 10.11 6.35 -3.29
CA SER A 30 11.14 6.35 -2.24
C SER A 30 10.71 7.18 -1.03
N THR A 31 10.04 8.32 -1.26
CA THR A 31 9.47 9.15 -0.20
C THR A 31 8.28 8.45 0.46
N ALA A 32 7.36 7.89 -0.32
CA ALA A 32 6.21 7.13 0.19
C ALA A 32 6.65 5.94 1.07
N ALA A 33 7.67 5.20 0.64
CA ALA A 33 8.22 4.08 1.40
C ALA A 33 8.79 4.53 2.75
N ARG A 34 9.49 5.68 2.77
CA ARG A 34 10.00 6.28 4.02
C ARG A 34 8.86 6.70 4.95
N MET A 35 7.80 7.31 4.42
CA MET A 35 6.63 7.72 5.21
C MET A 35 5.90 6.53 5.85
N LEU A 36 5.83 5.40 5.14
CA LEU A 36 5.18 4.18 5.62
C LEU A 36 6.09 3.28 6.46
N GLY A 37 7.38 3.61 6.61
CA GLY A 37 8.35 2.74 7.28
C GLY A 37 8.61 1.42 6.54
N LEU A 38 8.44 1.42 5.21
CA LEU A 38 8.59 0.23 4.37
C LEU A 38 9.90 0.28 3.56
N ASN A 39 10.40 -0.89 3.18
CA ASN A 39 11.35 -0.97 2.07
C ASN A 39 10.64 -0.60 0.75
N ARG A 40 11.31 0.13 -0.14
CA ARG A 40 10.77 0.52 -1.46
C ARG A 40 10.29 -0.67 -2.29
N GLY A 41 11.01 -1.80 -2.24
CA GLY A 41 10.62 -3.03 -2.93
C GLY A 41 9.28 -3.59 -2.42
N THR A 42 9.07 -3.56 -1.11
CA THR A 42 7.80 -3.95 -0.48
C THR A 42 6.66 -3.04 -0.89
N LEU A 43 6.87 -1.72 -0.85
CA LEU A 43 5.88 -0.74 -1.33
C LEU A 43 5.52 -1.01 -2.80
N ARG A 44 6.51 -1.18 -3.68
CA ARG A 44 6.28 -1.46 -5.10
C ARG A 44 5.48 -2.75 -5.33
N LYS A 45 5.74 -3.80 -4.55
CA LYS A 45 4.97 -5.06 -4.61
C LYS A 45 3.50 -4.81 -4.23
N LYS A 46 3.26 -4.07 -3.14
CA LYS A 46 1.90 -3.75 -2.67
C LYS A 46 1.14 -2.85 -3.65
N LEU A 47 1.79 -1.83 -4.23
CA LEU A 47 1.18 -0.99 -5.26
C LEU A 47 0.72 -1.81 -6.47
N ARG A 48 1.53 -2.78 -6.94
CA ARG A 48 1.13 -3.70 -8.02
C ARG A 48 -0.05 -4.59 -7.63
N GLN A 49 -0.04 -5.12 -6.40
CA GLN A 49 -1.12 -5.98 -5.89
C GLN A 49 -2.48 -5.24 -5.89
N HIS A 50 -2.46 -3.94 -5.62
CA HIS A 50 -3.66 -3.10 -5.55
C HIS A 50 -3.94 -2.29 -6.84
N GLY A 51 -3.20 -2.53 -7.94
CA GLY A 51 -3.42 -1.84 -9.22
C GLY A 51 -3.08 -0.34 -9.22
N LEU A 52 -2.16 0.09 -8.36
CA LEU A 52 -1.78 1.50 -8.16
C LEU A 52 -0.42 1.87 -8.79
N LEU A 53 0.11 1.05 -9.69
CA LEU A 53 1.46 1.21 -10.27
C LEU A 53 1.44 1.44 -11.78
#